data_AF-A0A0G1KCW7-F1
#
_entry.id   AF-A0A0G1KCW7-F1
#
_cell.length_a   1.000
_cell.length_b   1.000
_cell.length_c   1.000
_cell.angle_alpha   90.00
_cell.angle_beta   90.00
_cell.angle_gamma   90.00
#
_symmetry.space_group_name_H-M   'P 1'
#
loop_
_entity.id
_entity.type
_entity.pdbx_description
1 polymer ?
#
loop_
_entity_poly.entity_id
_entity_poly.type
_entity_poly.pdbx_seq_one_letter_code
_entity_poly.pdbx_strand_id
1 'polypeptide(L)'
;MGERRHETRFGINADPAEIMDALRTKGQQEENKLEKKDITPETTWEEFRKNKQAEGANAETFLAFVRAKAESRGLPIEAIPKMGELGMVEITEEGRKAFRELARLAITELATHGMTERGPDGKMTLKTFSDTDGDACIYLCKLAGIVAKKNKKMGTEATKITYVDKGQGKEGAMVMDTSGREGVQFDAETETLYIDHHGDESPTGTSTAGYLYDTLWRAGLIDLDNVFEAAALEGAIEFVSAVDNGEYPGMHNPKAFLQSSKTMLGLSPYLNFTEIVDFFKKYRDPLEVLTDRQINEWNRGSGESILSRAEKRQERVENSINAIISLKAAEFDVESDKLGRILVDIGKQVPMGRDAAFGMGFDTYLMWNPDDDSFFVQSKKPLNVRFDQGFVVREKMWMKPRDGVALKITLKEVLEMLTGGEVKARGKLAEYLENGGENRENETDDPLKAFTDVLVGEPSNAETAETTLDAFTDVLEGGPAKEQEVETVEEMEPVSREQVLPIPSTLREGVLAETPPDMEDLAEEHQTAESAVVQDEVHQIMEDLRLRQALDEAEIQGEQAAERSEAAVQVAQDMEGEYRVLRFMNGLRSSWKRVRGWFNRTFG
;
A
#
# COMPACT_ATOMS: atom_id res chain seq x y z
N MET A 1 48.29 -2.93 6.78
CA MET A 1 47.00 -3.63 6.98
C MET A 1 46.04 -2.57 7.47
N GLY A 2 45.00 -2.25 6.70
CA GLY A 2 44.05 -1.19 7.04
C GLY A 2 42.66 -1.65 6.64
N GLU A 3 41.80 -1.81 7.62
CA GLU A 3 40.40 -2.14 7.42
C GLU A 3 39.68 -0.91 6.86
N ARG A 4 39.12 -1.03 5.65
CA ARG A 4 38.20 -0.03 5.11
C ARG A 4 36.82 -0.36 5.65
N ARG A 5 36.31 0.48 6.55
CA ARG A 5 34.87 0.55 6.82
C ARG A 5 34.18 1.07 5.55
N HIS A 6 33.14 0.37 5.09
CA HIS A 6 32.23 0.90 4.09
C HIS A 6 31.33 1.92 4.79
N GLU A 7 31.46 3.21 4.45
CA GLU A 7 30.45 4.21 4.75
C GLU A 7 29.42 4.21 3.61
N THR A 8 28.18 3.81 3.92
CA THR A 8 27.03 4.00 3.05
C THR A 8 26.73 5.50 2.93
N ARG A 9 27.03 6.10 1.77
CA ARG A 9 26.71 7.50 1.46
C ARG A 9 25.54 7.62 0.49
N PHE A 10 24.35 7.22 0.94
CA PHE A 10 23.10 7.80 0.42
C PHE A 10 22.72 8.99 1.30
N GLY A 11 23.39 10.12 1.06
CA GLY A 11 23.14 11.39 1.76
C GLY A 11 22.24 12.31 0.94
N ILE A 12 20.93 12.08 0.98
CA ILE A 12 19.94 13.01 0.44
C ILE A 12 19.62 14.04 1.53
N ASN A 13 20.34 15.17 1.54
CA ASN A 13 20.03 16.33 2.38
C ASN A 13 19.38 17.44 1.54
N ALA A 14 18.19 17.15 1.03
CA ALA A 14 17.14 18.09 0.66
C ALA A 14 15.87 17.27 0.44
N ASP A 15 14.85 17.48 1.26
CA ASP A 15 13.55 16.84 1.06
C ASP A 15 12.93 17.41 -0.24
N PRO A 16 12.46 16.57 -1.20
CA PRO A 16 11.71 17.06 -2.36
C PRO A 16 10.52 17.95 -1.96
N ALA A 17 9.92 17.74 -0.78
CA ALA A 17 8.90 18.61 -0.22
C ALA A 17 9.45 20.00 0.16
N GLU A 18 10.65 20.12 0.74
CA GLU A 18 11.31 21.41 1.03
C GLU A 18 11.58 22.20 -0.25
N ILE A 19 12.10 21.54 -1.29
CA ILE A 19 12.34 22.17 -2.61
C ILE A 19 11.01 22.67 -3.19
N MET A 20 9.98 21.83 -3.14
CA MET A 20 8.67 22.11 -3.73
C MET A 20 7.77 23.00 -2.86
N ASP A 21 8.12 23.25 -1.61
CA ASP A 21 7.52 24.27 -0.74
C ASP A 21 8.24 25.62 -0.88
N ALA A 22 9.58 25.62 -1.01
CA ALA A 22 10.36 26.82 -1.37
C ALA A 22 9.95 27.41 -2.75
N LEU A 23 9.57 26.54 -3.70
CA LEU A 23 8.97 26.93 -4.98
C LEU A 23 7.53 27.49 -4.81
N ARG A 24 6.78 27.06 -3.80
CA ARG A 24 5.38 27.50 -3.57
C ARG A 24 5.31 28.81 -2.77
N THR A 25 6.09 28.93 -1.68
CA THR A 25 6.19 30.18 -0.90
C THR A 25 6.66 31.35 -1.75
N LYS A 26 7.62 31.15 -2.66
CA LYS A 26 8.07 32.20 -3.59
C LYS A 26 7.05 32.56 -4.67
N GLY A 27 6.12 31.67 -5.00
CA GLY A 27 4.99 31.97 -5.89
C GLY A 27 3.87 32.77 -5.22
N GLN A 28 3.82 32.81 -3.87
CA GLN A 28 2.82 33.55 -3.11
C GLN A 28 3.37 34.79 -2.36
N GLN A 29 4.69 34.97 -2.28
CA GLN A 29 5.34 36.12 -1.65
C GLN A 29 5.68 37.28 -2.61
N GLU A 30 4.72 37.70 -3.45
CA GLU A 30 4.80 39.01 -4.15
C GLU A 30 4.19 40.18 -3.34
N GLU A 31 3.85 40.01 -2.06
CA GLU A 31 3.34 41.12 -1.22
C GLU A 31 4.21 41.56 -0.03
N ASN A 32 5.30 40.87 0.35
CA ASN A 32 6.24 41.43 1.34
C ASN A 32 7.71 41.08 1.10
N LYS A 33 8.56 42.08 1.35
CA LYS A 33 9.96 42.15 0.90
C LYS A 33 10.88 41.22 1.71
N LEU A 34 11.52 40.29 1.02
CA LEU A 34 12.79 39.67 1.43
C LEU A 34 13.74 39.60 0.22
N GLU A 35 15.04 39.62 0.50
CA GLU A 35 16.06 39.94 -0.52
C GLU A 35 16.20 38.85 -1.58
N LYS A 36 16.27 39.28 -2.85
CA LYS A 36 16.43 38.39 -4.00
C LYS A 36 17.81 37.72 -3.98
N LYS A 37 17.84 36.43 -3.69
CA LYS A 37 18.69 35.52 -4.47
C LYS A 37 17.92 35.16 -5.73
N ASP A 38 18.50 35.50 -6.89
CA ASP A 38 17.93 35.17 -8.20
C ASP A 38 18.00 33.66 -8.43
N ILE A 39 16.91 32.96 -8.09
CA ILE A 39 16.69 31.55 -8.44
C ILE A 39 15.74 31.55 -9.63
N THR A 40 16.25 31.24 -10.81
CA THR A 40 15.44 31.07 -12.02
C THR A 40 15.01 29.60 -12.19
N PRO A 41 14.01 29.31 -13.03
CA PRO A 41 13.69 27.93 -13.40
C PRO A 41 14.88 27.15 -13.98
N GLU A 42 15.82 27.83 -14.66
CA GLU A 42 17.07 27.20 -15.12
C GLU A 42 17.99 26.85 -13.94
N THR A 43 18.06 27.70 -12.91
CA THR A 43 18.88 27.45 -11.71
C THR A 43 18.41 26.18 -10.98
N THR A 44 17.10 26.02 -10.80
CA THR A 44 16.52 24.80 -10.21
C THR A 44 16.71 23.57 -11.08
N TRP A 45 16.73 23.72 -12.41
CA TRP A 45 17.05 22.64 -13.35
C TRP A 45 18.51 22.18 -13.26
N GLU A 46 19.46 23.10 -13.09
CA GLU A 46 20.87 22.80 -12.92
C GLU A 46 21.15 22.11 -11.58
N GLU A 47 20.54 22.59 -10.49
CA GLU A 47 20.64 21.96 -9.16
C GLU A 47 20.04 20.54 -9.17
N PHE A 48 18.86 20.35 -9.79
CA PHE A 48 18.22 19.04 -9.98
C PHE A 48 19.15 18.04 -10.71
N ARG A 49 19.71 18.45 -11.86
CA ARG A 49 20.63 17.60 -12.64
C ARG A 49 21.92 17.26 -11.88
N LYS A 50 22.44 18.20 -11.10
CA LYS A 50 23.68 18.04 -10.33
C LYS A 50 23.56 17.01 -9.21
N ASN A 51 22.42 16.94 -8.54
CA ASN A 51 22.19 15.99 -7.45
C ASN A 51 22.12 14.52 -7.92
N LYS A 52 21.76 14.27 -9.19
CA LYS A 52 21.63 12.91 -9.76
C LYS A 52 22.93 12.36 -10.37
N GLN A 53 24.04 13.12 -10.40
CA GLN A 53 25.28 12.78 -11.12
C GLN A 53 26.09 11.57 -10.60
N ALA A 54 25.65 10.86 -9.57
CA ALA A 54 26.33 9.65 -9.08
C ALA A 54 25.99 8.42 -9.95
N GLU A 55 27.03 7.68 -10.35
CA GLU A 55 27.05 6.33 -10.94
C GLU A 55 26.44 6.14 -12.35
N GLY A 56 27.17 5.44 -13.24
CA GLY A 56 26.85 5.39 -14.68
C GLY A 56 26.79 4.00 -15.31
N ALA A 57 27.00 2.92 -14.54
CA ALA A 57 27.14 1.56 -15.06
C ALA A 57 25.89 1.06 -15.80
N ASN A 58 24.69 1.36 -15.28
CA ASN A 58 23.42 0.94 -15.88
C ASN A 58 23.23 1.51 -17.31
N ALA A 59 23.66 2.74 -17.54
CA ALA A 59 23.61 3.37 -18.85
C ALA A 59 24.59 2.72 -19.85
N GLU A 60 25.79 2.31 -19.40
CA GLU A 60 26.74 1.57 -20.26
C GLU A 60 26.12 0.27 -20.79
N THR A 61 25.53 -0.51 -19.88
CA THR A 61 24.86 -1.78 -20.19
C THR A 61 23.70 -1.60 -21.16
N PHE A 62 22.88 -0.56 -20.96
CA PHE A 62 21.79 -0.21 -21.86
C PHE A 62 22.27 0.22 -23.27
N LEU A 63 23.35 1.00 -23.36
CA LEU A 63 23.95 1.40 -24.65
C LEU A 63 24.52 0.20 -25.40
N ALA A 64 25.12 -0.77 -24.70
CA ALA A 64 25.63 -2.01 -25.28
C ALA A 64 24.49 -2.85 -25.87
N PHE A 65 23.36 -2.95 -25.17
CA PHE A 65 22.14 -3.59 -25.67
C PHE A 65 21.57 -2.88 -26.93
N VAL A 66 21.41 -1.56 -26.89
CA VAL A 66 20.92 -0.77 -28.04
C VAL A 66 21.86 -0.94 -29.24
N ARG A 67 23.18 -0.97 -29.01
CA ARG A 67 24.20 -1.25 -30.05
C ARG A 67 24.01 -2.62 -30.68
N ALA A 68 23.96 -3.69 -29.87
CA ALA A 68 23.76 -5.04 -30.39
C ALA A 68 22.47 -5.14 -31.23
N LYS A 69 21.36 -4.59 -30.72
CA LYS A 69 20.07 -4.55 -31.44
C LYS A 69 20.07 -3.70 -32.71
N ALA A 70 20.89 -2.66 -32.77
CA ALA A 70 21.09 -1.88 -33.97
C ALA A 70 21.91 -2.65 -35.01
N GLU A 71 23.03 -3.26 -34.58
CA GLU A 71 23.93 -4.04 -35.44
C GLU A 71 23.23 -5.28 -36.03
N SER A 72 22.52 -6.06 -35.22
CA SER A 72 21.80 -7.27 -35.68
C SER A 72 20.64 -6.97 -36.63
N ARG A 73 20.23 -5.70 -36.72
CA ARG A 73 19.16 -5.21 -37.61
C ARG A 73 19.67 -4.31 -38.73
N GLY A 74 20.99 -4.12 -38.86
CA GLY A 74 21.61 -3.30 -39.91
C GLY A 74 21.25 -1.81 -39.82
N LEU A 75 20.97 -1.31 -38.61
CA LEU A 75 20.69 0.11 -38.35
C LEU A 75 22.01 0.90 -38.19
N PRO A 76 22.05 2.20 -38.56
CA PRO A 76 23.26 3.02 -38.45
C PRO A 76 23.64 3.26 -36.99
N ILE A 77 24.79 2.72 -36.56
CA ILE A 77 25.31 2.80 -35.19
C ILE A 77 26.14 4.06 -34.92
N GLU A 78 26.38 4.88 -35.94
CA GLU A 78 27.10 6.16 -35.84
C GLU A 78 26.37 7.16 -34.94
N ALA A 79 25.07 6.94 -34.70
CA ALA A 79 24.22 7.69 -33.79
C ALA A 79 24.35 7.26 -32.31
N ILE A 80 25.13 6.22 -31.98
CA ILE A 80 25.34 5.78 -30.58
C ILE A 80 26.52 6.56 -29.98
N PRO A 81 26.30 7.41 -28.95
CA PRO A 81 27.38 8.11 -28.28
C PRO A 81 28.37 7.15 -27.64
N LYS A 82 29.62 7.57 -27.49
CA LYS A 82 30.59 6.88 -26.63
C LYS A 82 30.37 7.32 -25.19
N MET A 83 30.66 6.46 -24.21
CA MET A 83 30.43 6.78 -22.79
C MET A 83 31.15 8.06 -22.30
N GLY A 84 32.32 8.38 -22.88
CA GLY A 84 33.02 9.64 -22.59
C GLY A 84 32.29 10.92 -23.07
N GLU A 85 31.26 10.78 -23.90
CA GLU A 85 30.38 11.88 -24.36
C GLU A 85 29.12 11.94 -23.48
N LEU A 86 28.60 10.79 -23.03
CA LEU A 86 27.48 10.70 -22.09
C LEU A 86 27.85 11.11 -20.65
N GLY A 87 29.13 11.07 -20.28
CA GLY A 87 29.66 11.60 -19.01
C GLY A 87 29.69 13.13 -18.90
N MET A 88 28.73 13.84 -19.49
CA MET A 88 28.60 15.31 -19.56
C MET A 88 29.63 16.03 -20.45
N VAL A 89 29.81 15.57 -21.70
CA VAL A 89 30.43 16.39 -22.76
C VAL A 89 29.46 16.52 -23.93
N GLU A 90 28.83 17.70 -24.04
CA GLU A 90 27.94 18.17 -25.12
C GLU A 90 27.63 17.18 -26.25
N ILE A 91 26.80 16.17 -25.98
CA ILE A 91 26.07 15.51 -27.05
C ILE A 91 25.16 16.57 -27.65
N THR A 92 25.41 16.92 -28.91
CA THR A 92 24.59 17.91 -29.61
C THR A 92 23.13 17.43 -29.64
N GLU A 93 22.18 18.36 -29.77
CA GLU A 93 20.77 17.98 -29.75
C GLU A 93 20.43 17.03 -30.92
N GLU A 94 21.14 17.15 -32.04
CA GLU A 94 21.10 16.21 -33.16
C GLU A 94 21.60 14.81 -32.77
N GLY A 95 22.69 14.71 -32.00
CA GLY A 95 23.21 13.45 -31.47
C GLY A 95 22.24 12.76 -30.52
N ARG A 96 21.67 13.50 -29.55
CA ARG A 96 20.62 12.98 -28.65
C ARG A 96 19.40 12.51 -29.43
N LYS A 97 18.94 13.31 -30.40
CA LYS A 97 17.81 12.97 -31.26
C LYS A 97 18.07 11.73 -32.11
N ALA A 98 19.27 11.60 -32.68
CA ALA A 98 19.66 10.43 -33.47
C ALA A 98 19.73 9.17 -32.60
N PHE A 99 20.28 9.26 -31.37
CA PHE A 99 20.27 8.15 -30.41
C PHE A 99 18.85 7.77 -29.98
N ARG A 100 17.99 8.75 -29.65
CA ARG A 100 16.56 8.56 -29.35
C ARG A 100 15.85 7.83 -30.47
N GLU A 101 16.08 8.23 -31.72
CA GLU A 101 15.51 7.56 -32.88
C GLU A 101 16.03 6.13 -33.00
N LEU A 102 17.35 5.92 -32.93
CA LEU A 102 17.96 4.59 -33.03
C LEU A 102 17.47 3.62 -31.96
N ALA A 103 17.39 4.03 -30.69
CA ALA A 103 16.88 3.18 -29.61
C ALA A 103 15.43 2.74 -29.86
N ARG A 104 14.58 3.65 -30.34
CA ARG A 104 13.18 3.36 -30.73
C ARG A 104 13.09 2.46 -31.97
N LEU A 105 14.04 2.58 -32.90
CA LEU A 105 14.12 1.68 -34.05
C LEU A 105 14.55 0.27 -33.62
N ALA A 106 15.55 0.17 -32.73
CA ALA A 106 16.24 -1.07 -32.35
C ALA A 106 15.46 -1.93 -31.34
N ILE A 107 14.81 -1.32 -30.34
CA ILE A 107 14.07 -2.05 -29.28
C ILE A 107 12.64 -2.32 -29.75
N THR A 108 12.39 -3.51 -30.30
CA THR A 108 11.06 -3.93 -30.79
C THR A 108 10.34 -4.95 -29.90
N GLU A 109 11.00 -5.51 -28.89
CA GLU A 109 10.38 -6.49 -28.00
C GLU A 109 10.66 -6.16 -26.53
N LEU A 110 9.58 -6.11 -25.75
CA LEU A 110 9.58 -5.98 -24.30
C LEU A 110 8.98 -7.24 -23.68
N ALA A 111 9.48 -7.63 -22.51
CA ALA A 111 8.87 -8.66 -21.69
C ALA A 111 8.78 -8.21 -20.23
N THR A 112 7.71 -8.59 -19.55
CA THR A 112 7.54 -8.38 -18.09
C THR A 112 6.61 -9.44 -17.53
N HIS A 113 6.54 -9.59 -16.21
CA HIS A 113 5.64 -10.58 -15.62
C HIS A 113 4.17 -10.21 -15.87
N GLY A 114 3.33 -11.22 -16.06
CA GLY A 114 1.88 -11.08 -16.06
C GLY A 114 1.30 -11.51 -14.72
N MET A 115 0.26 -10.80 -14.27
CA MET A 115 -0.52 -11.21 -13.11
C MET A 115 -1.22 -12.56 -13.39
N THR A 116 -1.22 -13.47 -12.42
CA THR A 116 -1.86 -14.78 -12.57
C THR A 116 -3.17 -14.86 -11.79
N GLU A 117 -4.26 -15.27 -12.45
CA GLU A 117 -5.56 -15.50 -11.80
C GLU A 117 -5.90 -16.99 -11.80
N ARG A 118 -6.39 -17.51 -10.67
CA ARG A 118 -6.90 -18.86 -10.55
C ARG A 118 -8.35 -18.93 -11.06
N GLY A 119 -8.59 -19.71 -12.11
CA GLY A 119 -9.93 -19.96 -12.63
C GLY A 119 -10.76 -20.87 -11.71
N PRO A 120 -12.08 -20.97 -11.93
CA PRO A 120 -12.97 -21.85 -11.15
C PRO A 120 -12.63 -23.34 -11.22
N ASP A 121 -11.88 -23.77 -12.25
CA ASP A 121 -11.35 -25.14 -12.38
C ASP A 121 -10.02 -25.35 -11.63
N GLY A 122 -9.60 -24.36 -10.84
CA GLY A 122 -8.39 -24.37 -10.04
C GLY A 122 -7.10 -24.06 -10.80
N LYS A 123 -7.14 -23.86 -12.13
CA LYS A 123 -5.95 -23.59 -12.95
C LYS A 123 -5.54 -22.13 -12.93
N MET A 124 -4.24 -21.86 -12.95
CA MET A 124 -3.70 -20.51 -13.10
C MET A 124 -3.77 -20.07 -14.57
N THR A 125 -4.19 -18.82 -14.80
CA THR A 125 -4.21 -18.17 -16.12
C THR A 125 -3.38 -16.89 -16.05
N LEU A 126 -2.39 -16.77 -16.94
CA LEU A 126 -1.58 -15.56 -17.07
C LEU A 126 -2.40 -14.45 -17.74
N LYS A 127 -2.39 -13.26 -17.13
CA LYS A 127 -3.07 -12.07 -17.65
C LYS A 127 -2.10 -11.19 -18.44
N THR A 128 -2.66 -10.38 -19.32
CA THR A 128 -1.92 -9.42 -20.15
C THR A 128 -1.81 -8.04 -19.49
N PHE A 129 -1.56 -8.03 -18.18
CA PHE A 129 -1.22 -6.86 -17.37
C PHE A 129 -0.29 -7.30 -16.25
N SER A 130 0.54 -6.37 -15.77
CA SER A 130 1.50 -6.58 -14.68
C SER A 130 1.00 -5.93 -13.39
N ASP A 131 1.74 -6.03 -12.29
CA ASP A 131 1.50 -5.19 -11.11
C ASP A 131 2.06 -3.76 -11.33
N THR A 132 2.08 -2.94 -10.28
CA THR A 132 2.34 -1.51 -10.41
C THR A 132 3.77 -1.20 -10.85
N ASP A 133 4.77 -2.01 -10.47
CA ASP A 133 6.18 -1.80 -10.89
C ASP A 133 6.38 -2.19 -12.37
N GLY A 134 5.82 -3.31 -12.80
CA GLY A 134 5.81 -3.71 -14.22
C GLY A 134 4.99 -2.77 -15.13
N ASP A 135 3.85 -2.23 -14.69
CA ASP A 135 3.12 -1.20 -15.47
C ASP A 135 3.86 0.14 -15.50
N ALA A 136 4.54 0.52 -14.41
CA ALA A 136 5.44 1.66 -14.40
C ALA A 136 6.59 1.49 -15.40
N CYS A 137 7.17 0.29 -15.50
CA CYS A 137 8.17 -0.03 -16.51
C CYS A 137 7.65 0.14 -17.94
N ILE A 138 6.43 -0.34 -18.21
CA ILE A 138 5.76 -0.14 -19.50
C ILE A 138 5.47 1.35 -19.75
N TYR A 139 5.08 2.13 -18.74
CA TYR A 139 4.86 3.57 -18.83
C TYR A 139 6.14 4.32 -19.21
N LEU A 140 7.25 4.03 -18.55
CA LEU A 140 8.56 4.62 -18.83
C LEU A 140 9.03 4.31 -20.26
N CYS A 141 8.80 3.09 -20.74
CA CYS A 141 9.05 2.72 -22.15
C CYS A 141 8.15 3.48 -23.14
N LYS A 142 6.89 3.80 -22.78
CA LYS A 142 6.01 4.67 -23.59
C LYS A 142 6.55 6.10 -23.61
N LEU A 143 6.99 6.63 -22.47
CA LEU A 143 7.53 7.98 -22.31
C LEU A 143 8.83 8.20 -23.11
N ALA A 144 9.75 7.24 -23.07
CA ALA A 144 10.94 7.21 -23.93
C ALA A 144 10.61 7.09 -25.44
N GLY A 145 9.36 6.74 -25.78
CA GLY A 145 8.91 6.47 -27.15
C GLY A 145 9.30 5.09 -27.69
N ILE A 146 9.86 4.21 -26.84
CA ILE A 146 10.22 2.82 -27.18
C ILE A 146 8.97 2.01 -27.54
N VAL A 147 7.84 2.25 -26.86
CA VAL A 147 6.55 1.62 -27.23
C VAL A 147 5.93 2.35 -28.42
N ALA A 148 6.40 2.03 -29.62
CA ALA A 148 5.99 2.66 -30.87
C ALA A 148 4.87 1.88 -31.59
N LYS A 149 3.93 2.62 -32.19
CA LYS A 149 3.01 2.07 -33.20
C LYS A 149 3.76 1.91 -34.54
N LYS A 150 3.50 0.82 -35.26
CA LYS A 150 4.08 0.50 -36.58
C LYS A 150 4.05 1.70 -37.53
N ASN A 151 5.22 2.22 -37.92
CA ASN A 151 5.34 3.35 -38.85
C ASN A 151 6.08 2.94 -40.12
N LYS A 152 5.28 2.65 -41.17
CA LYS A 152 5.78 2.24 -42.49
C LYS A 152 6.75 3.24 -43.15
N LYS A 153 6.71 4.53 -42.80
CA LYS A 153 7.65 5.53 -43.35
C LYS A 153 9.04 5.47 -42.70
N MET A 154 9.10 5.02 -41.45
CA MET A 154 10.32 4.85 -40.66
C MET A 154 10.88 3.41 -40.74
N GLY A 155 10.21 2.52 -41.47
CA GLY A 155 10.55 1.09 -41.48
C GLY A 155 10.29 0.35 -40.16
N THR A 156 9.57 0.94 -39.20
CA THR A 156 9.38 0.34 -37.87
C THR A 156 8.27 -0.70 -37.83
N GLU A 157 8.53 -1.78 -37.11
CA GLU A 157 7.52 -2.68 -36.56
C GLU A 157 6.80 -2.02 -35.37
N ALA A 158 5.73 -2.62 -34.86
CA ALA A 158 5.15 -2.20 -33.58
C ALA A 158 5.89 -2.91 -32.44
N THR A 159 6.19 -2.19 -31.37
CA THR A 159 6.87 -2.78 -30.20
C THR A 159 5.95 -3.81 -29.53
N LYS A 160 6.41 -5.07 -29.46
CA LYS A 160 5.63 -6.17 -28.88
C LYS A 160 5.92 -6.27 -27.39
N ILE A 161 4.89 -6.04 -26.57
CA ILE A 161 4.92 -6.36 -25.13
C ILE A 161 4.50 -7.82 -24.97
N THR A 162 5.30 -8.60 -24.25
CA THR A 162 5.04 -10.01 -23.94
C THR A 162 4.93 -10.17 -22.43
N TYR A 163 3.79 -10.64 -21.94
CA TYR A 163 3.65 -11.00 -20.53
C TYR A 163 4.10 -12.46 -20.35
N VAL A 164 4.92 -12.73 -19.33
CA VAL A 164 5.46 -14.06 -19.00
C VAL A 164 5.18 -14.41 -17.54
N ASP A 165 5.31 -15.67 -17.14
CA ASP A 165 5.21 -16.06 -15.73
C ASP A 165 6.40 -15.50 -14.93
N LYS A 166 6.19 -15.17 -13.63
CA LYS A 166 7.26 -14.67 -12.74
C LYS A 166 8.44 -15.67 -12.72
N GLY A 167 9.67 -15.15 -12.77
CA GLY A 167 10.90 -15.94 -12.89
C GLY A 167 11.28 -16.32 -14.34
N GLN A 168 10.41 -16.06 -15.34
CA GLN A 168 10.71 -16.30 -16.75
C GLN A 168 11.20 -15.02 -17.45
N GLY A 169 11.93 -15.21 -18.54
CA GLY A 169 12.37 -14.13 -19.43
C GLY A 169 12.04 -14.44 -20.89
N LYS A 170 12.49 -13.56 -21.79
CA LYS A 170 12.37 -13.76 -23.23
C LYS A 170 13.65 -13.33 -23.94
N GLU A 171 14.30 -14.30 -24.58
CA GLU A 171 15.53 -14.06 -25.34
C GLU A 171 15.32 -12.97 -26.40
N GLY A 172 16.30 -12.08 -26.53
CA GLY A 172 16.29 -10.99 -27.50
C GLY A 172 15.39 -9.79 -27.15
N ALA A 173 14.72 -9.79 -26.01
CA ALA A 173 13.87 -8.69 -25.54
C ALA A 173 14.59 -7.80 -24.50
N MET A 174 13.96 -6.66 -24.17
CA MET A 174 14.17 -6.00 -22.88
C MET A 174 13.20 -6.60 -21.86
N VAL A 175 13.72 -7.40 -20.94
CA VAL A 175 13.03 -8.12 -19.88
C VAL A 175 13.05 -7.27 -18.62
N MET A 176 11.88 -7.00 -18.05
CA MET A 176 11.68 -6.11 -16.91
C MET A 176 10.88 -6.83 -15.83
N ASP A 177 11.31 -6.79 -14.57
CA ASP A 177 10.49 -7.14 -13.41
C ASP A 177 10.07 -8.64 -13.35
N THR A 178 10.94 -9.57 -13.72
CA THR A 178 10.54 -10.99 -13.86
C THR A 178 11.67 -12.01 -13.88
N SER A 179 12.93 -11.60 -13.91
CA SER A 179 14.07 -12.46 -14.21
C SER A 179 14.79 -13.06 -12.99
N GLY A 180 14.52 -12.57 -11.77
CA GLY A 180 15.27 -12.93 -10.57
C GLY A 180 16.72 -12.43 -10.57
N ARG A 181 17.01 -11.41 -11.40
CA ARG A 181 18.33 -10.76 -11.46
C ARG A 181 18.31 -9.45 -10.69
N GLU A 182 19.49 -8.92 -10.42
CA GLU A 182 19.67 -7.63 -9.77
C GLU A 182 20.25 -6.59 -10.74
N GLY A 183 19.65 -5.40 -10.74
CA GLY A 183 20.08 -4.24 -11.52
C GLY A 183 19.87 -4.39 -13.02
N VAL A 184 20.72 -3.72 -13.79
CA VAL A 184 20.69 -3.71 -15.27
C VAL A 184 21.79 -4.61 -15.81
N GLN A 185 21.42 -5.72 -16.46
CA GLN A 185 22.34 -6.73 -16.98
C GLN A 185 22.08 -7.04 -18.45
N PHE A 186 23.10 -6.95 -19.30
CA PHE A 186 23.02 -7.31 -20.72
C PHE A 186 23.68 -8.66 -21.00
N ASP A 187 22.91 -9.60 -21.52
CA ASP A 187 23.40 -10.85 -22.09
C ASP A 187 23.63 -10.64 -23.60
N ALA A 188 24.90 -10.64 -24.00
CA ALA A 188 25.32 -10.46 -25.39
C ALA A 188 25.16 -11.71 -26.27
N GLU A 189 25.02 -12.91 -25.70
CA GLU A 189 24.83 -14.15 -26.47
C GLU A 189 23.38 -14.28 -26.95
N THR A 190 22.42 -13.96 -26.08
CA THR A 190 20.98 -13.95 -26.40
C THR A 190 20.47 -12.58 -26.85
N GLU A 191 21.33 -11.56 -26.87
CA GLU A 191 20.99 -10.14 -27.02
C GLU A 191 19.82 -9.70 -26.10
N THR A 192 19.82 -10.13 -24.84
CA THR A 192 18.73 -9.86 -23.89
C THR A 192 19.18 -8.85 -22.84
N LEU A 193 18.40 -7.79 -22.63
CA LEU A 193 18.60 -6.88 -21.50
C LEU A 193 17.65 -7.28 -20.37
N TYR A 194 18.19 -7.48 -19.19
CA TYR A 194 17.43 -7.71 -17.96
C TYR A 194 17.52 -6.44 -17.10
N ILE A 195 16.38 -6.00 -16.59
CA ILE A 195 16.25 -4.90 -15.63
C ILE A 195 15.33 -5.43 -14.54
N ASP A 196 15.81 -5.53 -13.30
CA ASP A 196 15.11 -6.26 -12.26
C ASP A 196 15.69 -5.94 -10.87
N HIS A 197 14.95 -6.26 -9.81
CA HIS A 197 15.36 -6.07 -8.40
C HIS A 197 14.99 -7.28 -7.50
N HIS A 198 14.85 -8.45 -8.12
CA HIS A 198 14.44 -9.71 -7.48
C HIS A 198 15.62 -10.66 -7.20
N GLY A 199 16.85 -10.15 -7.17
CA GLY A 199 18.04 -10.94 -6.85
C GLY A 199 18.25 -11.12 -5.34
N ASP A 200 19.04 -12.13 -4.96
CA ASP A 200 19.33 -12.42 -3.54
C ASP A 200 20.07 -11.28 -2.81
N GLU A 201 20.79 -10.42 -3.54
CA GLU A 201 21.55 -9.27 -3.02
C GLU A 201 20.87 -7.91 -3.29
N SER A 202 19.62 -7.91 -3.76
CA SER A 202 18.89 -6.69 -4.14
C SER A 202 18.66 -5.74 -2.95
N PRO A 203 19.07 -4.45 -3.03
CA PRO A 203 18.89 -3.50 -1.94
C PRO A 203 17.42 -3.19 -1.63
N THR A 204 17.09 -3.11 -0.34
CA THR A 204 15.82 -2.56 0.14
C THR A 204 15.63 -1.11 -0.33
N GLY A 205 14.45 -0.79 -0.86
CA GLY A 205 14.08 0.54 -1.33
C GLY A 205 14.33 0.81 -2.83
N THR A 206 14.73 -0.21 -3.60
CA THR A 206 14.83 -0.14 -5.08
C THR A 206 13.64 -0.84 -5.75
N SER A 207 13.35 -0.51 -7.01
CA SER A 207 12.39 -1.24 -7.85
C SER A 207 12.87 -1.34 -9.30
N THR A 208 12.25 -2.21 -10.09
CA THR A 208 12.51 -2.29 -11.53
C THR A 208 12.21 -0.97 -12.23
N ALA A 209 11.10 -0.30 -11.89
CA ALA A 209 10.78 1.01 -12.47
C ALA A 209 11.80 2.08 -12.06
N GLY A 210 12.33 2.04 -10.84
CA GLY A 210 13.45 2.87 -10.39
C GLY A 210 14.69 2.68 -11.26
N TYR A 211 15.14 1.44 -11.45
CA TYR A 211 16.29 1.13 -12.31
C TYR A 211 16.06 1.53 -13.77
N LEU A 212 14.86 1.30 -14.32
CA LEU A 212 14.54 1.67 -15.69
C LEU A 212 14.49 3.19 -15.87
N TYR A 213 13.90 3.94 -14.94
CA TYR A 213 13.83 5.40 -15.02
C TYR A 213 15.23 6.02 -15.04
N ASP A 214 16.07 5.65 -14.09
CA ASP A 214 17.45 6.12 -14.00
C ASP A 214 18.23 5.81 -15.30
N THR A 215 18.09 4.59 -15.80
CA THR A 215 18.72 4.13 -17.05
C THR A 215 18.25 4.94 -18.26
N LEU A 216 16.94 5.10 -18.46
CA LEU A 216 16.37 5.82 -19.61
C LEU A 216 16.62 7.34 -19.53
N TRP A 217 16.68 7.90 -18.32
CA TRP A 217 17.03 9.30 -18.08
C TRP A 217 18.51 9.57 -18.38
N ARG A 218 19.44 8.75 -17.85
CA ARG A 218 20.89 8.87 -18.13
C ARG A 218 21.24 8.60 -19.59
N ALA A 219 20.54 7.67 -20.24
CA ALA A 219 20.64 7.45 -21.68
C ALA A 219 20.03 8.61 -22.51
N GLY A 220 19.42 9.60 -21.87
CA GLY A 220 18.80 10.76 -22.51
C GLY A 220 17.56 10.40 -23.33
N LEU A 221 16.91 9.26 -23.09
CA LEU A 221 15.72 8.83 -23.83
C LEU A 221 14.41 9.43 -23.28
N ILE A 222 14.37 9.68 -21.97
CA ILE A 222 13.33 10.50 -21.35
C ILE A 222 13.85 11.94 -21.32
N ASP A 223 13.04 12.87 -21.83
CA ASP A 223 13.20 14.31 -21.63
C ASP A 223 11.95 14.81 -20.92
N LEU A 224 12.13 15.63 -19.89
CA LEU A 224 11.03 16.22 -19.15
C LEU A 224 11.30 17.71 -19.17
N ASP A 225 10.74 18.41 -20.16
CA ASP A 225 10.94 19.86 -20.34
C ASP A 225 10.33 20.69 -19.18
N ASN A 226 9.55 20.05 -18.31
CA ASN A 226 8.76 20.65 -17.24
C ASN A 226 9.14 20.07 -15.87
N VAL A 227 9.68 20.90 -14.98
CA VAL A 227 10.06 20.53 -13.59
C VAL A 227 8.90 19.88 -12.84
N PHE A 228 7.66 20.35 -13.04
CA PHE A 228 6.50 19.81 -12.35
C PHE A 228 6.14 18.39 -12.82
N GLU A 229 6.35 18.08 -14.10
CA GLU A 229 6.16 16.72 -14.64
C GLU A 229 7.31 15.80 -14.25
N ALA A 230 8.53 16.32 -14.15
CA ALA A 230 9.67 15.60 -13.60
C ALA A 230 9.44 15.22 -12.13
N ALA A 231 9.13 16.19 -11.26
CA ALA A 231 8.87 15.94 -9.84
C ALA A 231 7.68 14.99 -9.62
N ALA A 232 6.61 15.10 -10.43
CA ALA A 232 5.47 14.20 -10.33
C ALA A 232 5.79 12.75 -10.77
N LEU A 233 6.65 12.58 -11.77
CA LEU A 233 7.12 11.26 -12.20
C LEU A 233 8.07 10.65 -11.17
N GLU A 234 9.02 11.42 -10.65
CA GLU A 234 9.94 10.95 -9.60
C GLU A 234 9.18 10.55 -8.32
N GLY A 235 8.28 11.40 -7.83
CA GLY A 235 7.45 11.07 -6.66
C GLY A 235 6.59 9.81 -6.86
N ALA A 236 6.07 9.58 -8.07
CA ALA A 236 5.36 8.36 -8.42
C ALA A 236 6.28 7.11 -8.41
N ILE A 237 7.52 7.23 -8.87
CA ILE A 237 8.50 6.13 -8.87
C ILE A 237 8.97 5.83 -7.45
N GLU A 238 9.29 6.85 -6.65
CA GLU A 238 9.68 6.71 -5.24
C GLU A 238 8.55 6.07 -4.43
N PHE A 239 7.31 6.51 -4.64
CA PHE A 239 6.11 5.89 -4.05
C PHE A 239 5.97 4.41 -4.43
N VAL A 240 6.00 4.06 -5.71
CA VAL A 240 5.87 2.66 -6.15
C VAL A 240 7.02 1.80 -5.64
N SER A 241 8.25 2.33 -5.62
CA SER A 241 9.41 1.62 -5.07
C SER A 241 9.24 1.32 -3.59
N ALA A 242 8.85 2.31 -2.78
CA ALA A 242 8.63 2.13 -1.36
C ALA A 242 7.40 1.26 -1.04
N VAL A 243 6.36 1.28 -1.90
CA VAL A 243 5.19 0.40 -1.79
C VAL A 243 5.56 -1.05 -2.09
N ASP A 244 6.30 -1.34 -3.16
CA ASP A 244 6.73 -2.71 -3.50
C ASP A 244 7.62 -3.30 -2.39
N ASN A 245 8.55 -2.50 -1.86
CA ASN A 245 9.41 -2.93 -0.76
C ASN A 245 8.63 -3.17 0.56
N GLY A 246 7.41 -2.64 0.69
CA GLY A 246 6.64 -2.67 1.94
C GLY A 246 7.19 -1.70 2.99
N GLU A 247 7.88 -0.65 2.54
CA GLU A 247 8.67 0.28 3.36
C GLU A 247 8.16 1.73 3.27
N TYR A 248 7.02 1.97 2.60
CA TYR A 248 6.41 3.30 2.54
C TYR A 248 6.12 3.86 3.95
N PRO A 249 6.58 5.08 4.29
CA PRO A 249 6.35 5.68 5.60
C PRO A 249 4.87 5.69 5.99
N GLY A 250 4.56 5.16 7.17
CA GLY A 250 3.17 5.04 7.63
C GLY A 250 2.39 3.85 7.08
N MET A 251 2.91 3.01 6.17
CA MET A 251 2.21 1.79 5.70
C MET A 251 1.80 0.86 6.86
N HIS A 252 2.61 0.82 7.91
CA HIS A 252 2.37 0.01 9.12
C HIS A 252 1.71 0.81 10.27
N ASN A 253 1.19 2.00 9.99
CA ASN A 253 0.51 2.84 10.99
C ASN A 253 -1.00 2.53 11.01
N PRO A 254 -1.63 2.37 12.20
CA PRO A 254 -3.07 2.12 12.34
C PRO A 254 -3.95 3.10 11.56
N LYS A 255 -3.67 4.41 11.64
CA LYS A 255 -4.42 5.46 10.96
C LYS A 255 -4.40 5.27 9.44
N ALA A 256 -3.23 4.95 8.88
CA ALA A 256 -3.07 4.76 7.44
C ALA A 256 -3.80 3.49 6.96
N PHE A 257 -3.82 2.42 7.77
CA PHE A 257 -4.59 1.22 7.49
C PHE A 257 -6.11 1.50 7.51
N LEU A 258 -6.61 2.12 8.59
CA LEU A 258 -8.01 2.48 8.76
C LEU A 258 -8.52 3.39 7.63
N GLN A 259 -7.70 4.37 7.22
CA GLN A 259 -8.05 5.32 6.16
C GLN A 259 -7.71 4.80 4.75
N SER A 260 -7.18 3.57 4.61
CA SER A 260 -6.64 3.08 3.33
C SER A 260 -7.66 2.91 2.19
N SER A 261 -8.95 2.93 2.50
CA SER A 261 -10.03 3.03 1.50
C SER A 261 -10.06 4.38 0.77
N LYS A 262 -9.52 5.46 1.37
CA LYS A 262 -9.57 6.83 0.84
C LYS A 262 -8.19 7.45 0.55
N THR A 263 -7.09 6.73 0.72
CA THR A 263 -5.73 7.24 0.46
C THR A 263 -5.12 6.66 -0.81
N MET A 264 -4.21 7.40 -1.47
CA MET A 264 -3.49 6.89 -2.64
C MET A 264 -2.65 5.65 -2.30
N LEU A 265 -2.06 5.60 -1.09
CA LEU A 265 -1.35 4.42 -0.62
C LEU A 265 -2.22 3.15 -0.72
N GLY A 266 -3.42 3.18 -0.17
CA GLY A 266 -4.32 2.02 -0.16
C GLY A 266 -5.07 1.77 -1.47
N LEU A 267 -5.26 2.79 -2.30
CA LEU A 267 -5.92 2.67 -3.61
C LEU A 267 -4.96 2.33 -4.76
N SER A 268 -3.65 2.48 -4.57
CA SER A 268 -2.64 2.19 -5.61
C SER A 268 -2.72 0.81 -6.28
N PRO A 269 -3.10 -0.32 -5.61
CA PRO A 269 -3.24 -1.62 -6.28
C PRO A 269 -4.40 -1.68 -7.29
N TYR A 270 -5.24 -0.65 -7.33
CA TYR A 270 -6.40 -0.52 -8.22
C TYR A 270 -6.19 0.48 -9.36
N LEU A 271 -5.03 1.15 -9.40
CA LEU A 271 -4.69 2.22 -10.33
C LEU A 271 -3.58 1.75 -11.27
N ASN A 272 -3.61 2.24 -12.51
CA ASN A 272 -2.45 2.12 -13.39
C ASN A 272 -1.43 3.23 -13.09
N PHE A 273 -0.19 3.07 -13.54
CA PHE A 273 0.86 4.02 -13.22
C PHE A 273 0.62 5.43 -13.81
N THR A 274 -0.21 5.55 -14.87
CA THR A 274 -0.60 6.87 -15.40
C THR A 274 -1.49 7.63 -14.42
N GLU A 275 -2.36 6.93 -13.68
CA GLU A 275 -3.23 7.52 -12.67
C GLU A 275 -2.45 7.93 -11.41
N ILE A 276 -1.44 7.13 -11.02
CA ILE A 276 -0.50 7.46 -9.94
C ILE A 276 0.31 8.72 -10.30
N VAL A 277 0.88 8.79 -11.51
CA VAL A 277 1.57 10.01 -12.00
C VAL A 277 0.60 11.21 -12.08
N ASP A 278 -0.66 11.01 -12.48
CA ASP A 278 -1.67 12.07 -12.49
C ASP A 278 -2.11 12.51 -11.08
N PHE A 279 -2.00 11.66 -10.05
CA PHE A 279 -2.12 12.05 -8.64
C PHE A 279 -0.97 12.97 -8.23
N PHE A 280 0.29 12.57 -8.45
CA PHE A 280 1.47 13.37 -8.06
C PHE A 280 1.60 14.72 -8.79
N LYS A 281 0.88 14.93 -9.90
CA LYS A 281 0.74 16.25 -10.55
C LYS A 281 -0.19 17.22 -9.80
N LYS A 282 -1.06 16.71 -8.92
CA LYS A 282 -2.14 17.47 -8.26
C LYS A 282 -1.98 17.51 -6.73
N TYR A 283 -1.67 16.34 -6.18
CA TYR A 283 -1.52 16.03 -4.76
C TYR A 283 -0.06 15.65 -4.50
N ARG A 284 0.33 15.46 -3.24
CA ARG A 284 1.72 15.10 -2.89
C ARG A 284 1.83 14.03 -1.83
N ASP A 285 0.95 14.03 -0.84
CA ASP A 285 0.99 13.05 0.25
C ASP A 285 0.08 11.85 -0.08
N PRO A 286 0.63 10.65 -0.32
CA PRO A 286 -0.16 9.45 -0.56
C PRO A 286 -1.01 8.99 0.62
N LEU A 287 -0.81 9.57 1.82
CA LEU A 287 -1.63 9.38 3.02
C LEU A 287 -2.74 10.43 3.15
N GLU A 288 -2.81 11.43 2.26
CA GLU A 288 -3.91 12.41 2.22
C GLU A 288 -5.25 11.68 2.05
N VAL A 289 -6.21 11.94 2.95
CA VAL A 289 -7.57 11.37 2.87
C VAL A 289 -8.34 12.09 1.77
N LEU A 290 -8.65 11.36 0.70
CA LEU A 290 -9.29 11.90 -0.49
C LEU A 290 -10.82 11.82 -0.38
N THR A 291 -11.48 12.89 -0.84
CA THR A 291 -12.93 12.89 -1.03
C THR A 291 -13.33 12.02 -2.23
N ASP A 292 -14.57 11.52 -2.24
CA ASP A 292 -15.11 10.71 -3.34
C ASP A 292 -15.07 11.44 -4.69
N ARG A 293 -15.16 12.78 -4.66
CA ARG A 293 -14.97 13.62 -5.84
C ARG A 293 -13.55 13.51 -6.40
N GLN A 294 -12.51 13.50 -5.56
CA GLN A 294 -11.12 13.32 -5.96
C GLN A 294 -10.90 11.88 -6.48
N ILE A 295 -11.40 10.88 -5.76
CA ILE A 295 -11.30 9.46 -6.13
C ILE A 295 -11.91 9.18 -7.52
N ASN A 296 -13.03 9.82 -7.84
CA ASN A 296 -13.69 9.68 -9.15
C ASN A 296 -12.90 10.25 -10.33
N GLU A 297 -11.87 11.09 -10.13
CA GLU A 297 -11.08 11.67 -11.23
C GLU A 297 -10.24 10.62 -12.00
N TRP A 298 -9.97 9.47 -11.38
CA TRP A 298 -9.19 8.36 -11.96
C TRP A 298 -10.05 7.25 -12.57
N ASN A 299 -11.38 7.39 -12.59
CA ASN A 299 -12.28 6.40 -13.18
C ASN A 299 -12.30 6.45 -14.72
N ARG A 300 -11.15 6.24 -15.37
CA ARG A 300 -10.95 6.43 -16.83
C ARG A 300 -11.35 5.23 -17.71
N GLY A 301 -11.99 4.23 -17.12
CA GLY A 301 -12.80 3.24 -17.85
C GLY A 301 -12.09 1.95 -18.24
N SER A 302 -12.03 0.99 -17.31
CA SER A 302 -11.89 -0.43 -17.62
C SER A 302 -12.38 -1.31 -16.46
N GLY A 303 -13.69 -1.49 -16.36
CA GLY A 303 -14.34 -2.32 -15.34
C GLY A 303 -14.92 -1.52 -14.17
N GLU A 304 -14.81 -2.08 -12.97
CA GLU A 304 -15.27 -1.49 -11.70
C GLU A 304 -14.59 -0.14 -11.40
N SER A 305 -15.35 0.82 -10.88
CA SER A 305 -14.87 2.17 -10.55
C SER A 305 -13.90 2.15 -9.36
N ILE A 306 -13.00 3.13 -9.29
CA ILE A 306 -12.10 3.29 -8.13
C ILE A 306 -12.91 3.55 -6.85
N LEU A 307 -14.03 4.27 -6.94
CA LEU A 307 -14.94 4.46 -5.80
C LEU A 307 -15.53 3.13 -5.29
N SER A 308 -16.00 2.24 -6.17
CA SER A 308 -16.52 0.94 -5.73
C SER A 308 -15.43 0.02 -5.17
N ARG A 309 -14.18 0.16 -5.66
CA ARG A 309 -13.02 -0.51 -5.06
C ARG A 309 -12.62 0.09 -3.71
N ALA A 310 -12.83 1.40 -3.51
CA ALA A 310 -12.67 2.08 -2.22
C ALA A 310 -13.69 1.57 -1.19
N GLU A 311 -14.97 1.45 -1.58
CA GLU A 311 -16.05 0.86 -0.77
C GLU A 311 -15.71 -0.58 -0.36
N LYS A 312 -15.36 -1.46 -1.31
CA LYS A 312 -14.93 -2.84 -0.99
C LYS A 312 -13.63 -2.92 -0.18
N ARG A 313 -12.75 -1.92 -0.30
CA ARG A 313 -11.57 -1.83 0.56
C ARG A 313 -11.95 -1.46 1.99
N GLN A 314 -12.91 -0.54 2.17
CA GLN A 314 -13.46 -0.19 3.48
C GLN A 314 -14.08 -1.41 4.17
N GLU A 315 -14.94 -2.14 3.45
CA GLU A 315 -15.55 -3.41 3.91
C GLU A 315 -14.46 -4.43 4.32
N ARG A 316 -13.39 -4.56 3.54
CA ARG A 316 -12.25 -5.45 3.88
C ARG A 316 -11.43 -4.98 5.07
N VAL A 317 -11.33 -3.67 5.32
CA VAL A 317 -10.70 -3.10 6.53
C VAL A 317 -11.53 -3.49 7.75
N GLU A 318 -12.83 -3.21 7.74
CA GLU A 318 -13.79 -3.52 8.81
C GLU A 318 -13.85 -5.02 9.12
N ASN A 319 -13.98 -5.86 8.10
CA ASN A 319 -13.98 -7.33 8.27
C ASN A 319 -12.63 -7.84 8.80
N SER A 320 -11.51 -7.20 8.47
CA SER A 320 -10.21 -7.56 9.06
C SER A 320 -10.08 -7.16 10.53
N ILE A 321 -10.62 -6.00 10.91
CA ILE A 321 -10.67 -5.54 12.31
C ILE A 321 -11.49 -6.53 13.15
N ASN A 322 -12.70 -6.88 12.69
CA ASN A 322 -13.59 -7.81 13.38
C ASN A 322 -13.01 -9.23 13.50
N ALA A 323 -12.33 -9.73 12.46
CA ALA A 323 -11.58 -10.98 12.52
C ALA A 323 -10.44 -10.91 13.56
N ILE A 324 -9.66 -9.82 13.59
CA ILE A 324 -8.54 -9.64 14.53
C ILE A 324 -9.03 -9.53 15.99
N ILE A 325 -10.10 -8.79 16.25
CA ILE A 325 -10.74 -8.70 17.57
C ILE A 325 -11.18 -10.11 18.02
N SER A 326 -11.79 -10.89 17.13
CA SER A 326 -12.27 -12.24 17.43
C SER A 326 -11.13 -13.23 17.69
N LEU A 327 -10.02 -13.13 16.95
CA LEU A 327 -8.80 -13.92 17.18
C LEU A 327 -8.15 -13.56 18.53
N LYS A 328 -8.01 -12.26 18.86
CA LYS A 328 -7.52 -11.80 20.17
C LYS A 328 -8.38 -12.29 21.34
N ALA A 329 -9.71 -12.21 21.21
CA ALA A 329 -10.64 -12.71 22.23
C ALA A 329 -10.56 -14.22 22.46
N ALA A 330 -10.04 -14.97 21.48
CA ALA A 330 -9.78 -16.41 21.55
C ALA A 330 -8.31 -16.75 21.91
N GLU A 331 -7.48 -15.75 22.23
CA GLU A 331 -6.04 -15.84 22.53
C GLU A 331 -5.20 -16.44 21.38
N PHE A 332 -5.56 -16.14 20.12
CA PHE A 332 -4.74 -16.44 18.92
C PHE A 332 -3.61 -15.43 18.67
N ASP A 333 -2.93 -15.03 19.75
CA ASP A 333 -1.75 -14.19 19.70
C ASP A 333 -0.68 -14.63 20.71
N VAL A 334 0.58 -14.37 20.35
CA VAL A 334 1.76 -14.84 21.11
C VAL A 334 2.79 -13.72 21.18
N GLU A 335 3.37 -13.49 22.36
CA GLU A 335 4.49 -12.58 22.52
C GLU A 335 5.83 -13.24 22.14
N SER A 336 6.68 -12.51 21.41
CA SER A 336 8.07 -12.89 21.11
C SER A 336 9.01 -11.75 21.44
N ASP A 337 9.94 -11.98 22.38
CA ASP A 337 10.99 -11.03 22.77
C ASP A 337 11.80 -10.51 21.56
N LYS A 338 11.89 -11.31 20.49
CA LYS A 338 12.61 -10.98 19.25
C LYS A 338 11.71 -10.25 18.23
N LEU A 339 10.53 -10.81 17.97
CA LEU A 339 9.69 -10.45 16.82
C LEU A 339 8.43 -9.65 17.20
N GLY A 340 8.31 -9.25 18.48
CA GLY A 340 7.16 -8.54 19.03
C GLY A 340 5.91 -9.41 19.08
N ARG A 341 4.74 -8.77 19.09
CA ARG A 341 3.45 -9.48 19.16
C ARG A 341 3.13 -10.17 17.83
N ILE A 342 2.89 -11.48 17.89
CA ILE A 342 2.57 -12.34 16.75
C ILE A 342 1.06 -12.59 16.70
N LEU A 343 0.38 -12.21 15.61
CA LEU A 343 -0.98 -12.66 15.32
C LEU A 343 -0.94 -14.01 14.60
N VAL A 344 -1.75 -14.98 15.05
CA VAL A 344 -1.87 -16.31 14.45
C VAL A 344 -3.21 -16.45 13.73
N ASP A 345 -3.20 -16.31 12.41
CA ASP A 345 -4.39 -16.48 11.57
C ASP A 345 -4.44 -17.91 10.99
N ILE A 346 -5.28 -18.76 11.57
CA ILE A 346 -5.54 -20.12 11.08
C ILE A 346 -6.67 -20.09 10.05
N GLY A 347 -6.41 -20.61 8.84
CA GLY A 347 -7.40 -20.70 7.76
C GLY A 347 -7.56 -19.40 6.94
N LYS A 348 -6.75 -18.37 7.21
CA LYS A 348 -6.79 -17.06 6.52
C LYS A 348 -8.13 -16.33 6.71
N GLN A 349 -8.52 -16.18 7.98
CA GLN A 349 -9.70 -15.47 8.43
C GLN A 349 -9.58 -13.95 8.27
N VAL A 350 -8.38 -13.38 8.29
CA VAL A 350 -8.16 -11.91 8.19
C VAL A 350 -8.08 -11.50 6.70
N PRO A 351 -9.09 -10.81 6.12
CA PRO A 351 -9.15 -10.57 4.67
C PRO A 351 -8.01 -9.72 4.09
N MET A 352 -7.36 -8.89 4.90
CA MET A 352 -6.18 -8.10 4.53
C MET A 352 -4.87 -8.62 5.17
N GLY A 353 -4.93 -9.74 5.89
CA GLY A 353 -3.78 -10.45 6.47
C GLY A 353 -2.78 -9.54 7.19
N ARG A 354 -1.51 -9.57 6.75
CA ARG A 354 -0.40 -8.81 7.35
C ARG A 354 -0.68 -7.32 7.48
N ASP A 355 -1.34 -6.71 6.49
CA ASP A 355 -1.49 -5.25 6.43
C ASP A 355 -2.45 -4.79 7.54
N ALA A 356 -3.50 -5.60 7.79
CA ALA A 356 -4.38 -5.42 8.94
C ALA A 356 -3.69 -5.78 10.25
N ALA A 357 -2.93 -6.87 10.32
CA ALA A 357 -2.21 -7.22 11.55
C ALA A 357 -1.26 -6.09 12.00
N PHE A 358 -0.47 -5.55 11.08
CA PHE A 358 0.45 -4.44 11.37
C PHE A 358 -0.31 -3.13 11.67
N GLY A 359 -1.38 -2.83 10.94
CA GLY A 359 -2.29 -1.72 11.26
C GLY A 359 -3.02 -1.87 12.59
N MET A 360 -3.17 -3.08 13.12
CA MET A 360 -3.78 -3.35 14.44
C MET A 360 -2.74 -3.54 15.55
N GLY A 361 -1.50 -3.07 15.33
CA GLY A 361 -0.45 -3.01 16.36
C GLY A 361 0.37 -4.30 16.54
N PHE A 362 0.16 -5.34 15.72
CA PHE A 362 1.02 -6.52 15.73
C PHE A 362 2.34 -6.25 15.00
N ASP A 363 3.40 -6.95 15.38
CA ASP A 363 4.73 -6.84 14.76
C ASP A 363 5.04 -7.99 13.82
N THR A 364 4.34 -9.11 13.99
CA THR A 364 4.47 -10.30 13.15
C THR A 364 3.10 -10.90 12.86
N TYR A 365 2.92 -11.35 11.63
CA TYR A 365 1.73 -12.03 11.14
C TYR A 365 2.11 -13.43 10.66
N LEU A 366 1.45 -14.44 11.24
CA LEU A 366 1.58 -15.85 10.87
C LEU A 366 0.24 -16.35 10.34
N MET A 367 0.17 -16.61 9.03
CA MET A 367 -0.95 -17.30 8.40
C MET A 367 -0.65 -18.80 8.33
N TRP A 368 -1.49 -19.61 8.97
CA TRP A 368 -1.40 -21.06 8.99
C TRP A 368 -2.56 -21.67 8.20
N ASN A 369 -2.28 -22.40 7.12
CA ASN A 369 -3.33 -22.98 6.27
C ASN A 369 -2.99 -24.45 5.93
N PRO A 370 -3.31 -25.39 6.84
CA PRO A 370 -2.97 -26.80 6.68
C PRO A 370 -3.72 -27.46 5.51
N ASP A 371 -4.95 -27.03 5.21
CA ASP A 371 -5.78 -27.57 4.11
C ASP A 371 -5.17 -27.33 2.72
N ASP A 372 -4.34 -26.29 2.59
CA ASP A 372 -3.58 -25.95 1.37
C ASP A 372 -2.09 -26.32 1.47
N ASP A 373 -1.68 -27.10 2.48
CA ASP A 373 -0.27 -27.47 2.74
C ASP A 373 0.67 -26.25 2.81
N SER A 374 0.20 -25.13 3.40
CA SER A 374 0.87 -23.84 3.27
C SER A 374 0.93 -23.03 4.57
N PHE A 375 1.96 -22.21 4.70
CA PHE A 375 2.04 -21.18 5.73
C PHE A 375 2.85 -19.97 5.23
N PHE A 376 2.60 -18.83 5.86
CA PHE A 376 3.26 -17.57 5.56
C PHE A 376 3.56 -16.84 6.86
N VAL A 377 4.79 -16.34 7.00
CA VAL A 377 5.20 -15.48 8.11
C VAL A 377 5.71 -14.17 7.53
N GLN A 378 5.31 -13.05 8.10
CA GLN A 378 6.03 -11.80 7.90
C GLN A 378 6.12 -11.00 9.19
N SER A 379 7.29 -10.40 9.44
CA SER A 379 7.53 -9.51 10.57
C SER A 379 7.99 -8.13 10.08
N LYS A 380 7.83 -7.11 10.92
CA LYS A 380 8.47 -5.79 10.73
C LYS A 380 10.00 -5.90 10.90
N LYS A 381 10.48 -6.86 11.70
CA LYS A 381 11.90 -7.13 11.96
C LYS A 381 12.41 -8.29 11.09
N PRO A 382 13.71 -8.40 10.79
CA PRO A 382 14.26 -9.57 10.09
C PRO A 382 14.01 -10.85 10.87
N LEU A 383 13.48 -11.89 10.21
CA LEU A 383 13.00 -13.10 10.89
C LEU A 383 14.14 -13.88 11.58
N ASN A 384 15.33 -13.92 10.98
CA ASN A 384 16.52 -14.62 11.49
C ASN A 384 16.32 -16.10 11.85
N VAL A 385 15.26 -16.72 11.33
CA VAL A 385 14.95 -18.15 11.46
C VAL A 385 14.94 -18.81 10.09
N ARG A 386 15.14 -20.13 10.06
CA ARG A 386 15.03 -20.96 8.85
C ARG A 386 14.23 -22.20 9.19
N PHE A 387 13.07 -22.33 8.56
CA PHE A 387 12.25 -23.53 8.61
C PHE A 387 12.77 -24.56 7.60
N ASP A 388 12.38 -25.83 7.76
CA ASP A 388 12.76 -26.92 6.86
C ASP A 388 11.92 -26.96 5.56
N GLN A 389 10.81 -26.20 5.51
CA GLN A 389 9.93 -26.07 4.36
C GLN A 389 9.66 -24.60 4.01
N GLY A 390 9.60 -24.31 2.70
CA GLY A 390 9.43 -22.96 2.18
C GLY A 390 10.76 -22.24 1.94
N PHE A 391 10.70 -20.92 1.75
CA PHE A 391 11.86 -20.07 1.50
C PHE A 391 11.68 -18.68 2.12
N VAL A 392 12.80 -18.01 2.38
CA VAL A 392 12.85 -16.62 2.84
C VAL A 392 12.69 -15.66 1.65
N VAL A 393 12.03 -14.52 1.88
CA VAL A 393 11.92 -13.40 0.94
C VAL A 393 12.29 -12.12 1.69
N ARG A 394 13.26 -11.34 1.16
CA ARG A 394 13.69 -10.03 1.68
C ARG A 394 13.92 -10.03 3.22
N GLU A 395 14.47 -11.11 3.77
CA GLU A 395 14.78 -11.39 5.21
C GLU A 395 13.62 -11.36 6.23
N LYS A 396 12.56 -10.58 5.97
CA LYS A 396 11.44 -10.27 6.85
C LYS A 396 10.23 -11.19 6.63
N MET A 397 10.22 -11.96 5.53
CA MET A 397 9.11 -12.82 5.10
C MET A 397 9.60 -14.26 4.90
N TRP A 398 8.76 -15.23 5.26
CA TRP A 398 8.92 -16.64 4.91
C TRP A 398 7.65 -17.18 4.27
N MET A 399 7.80 -17.95 3.19
CA MET A 399 6.68 -18.50 2.43
C MET A 399 6.88 -19.99 2.18
N LYS A 400 5.95 -20.81 2.68
CA LYS A 400 5.69 -22.15 2.16
C LYS A 400 4.44 -22.09 1.27
N PRO A 401 4.59 -21.97 -0.06
CA PRO A 401 3.45 -21.87 -0.97
C PRO A 401 2.71 -23.21 -1.08
N ARG A 402 1.50 -23.15 -1.64
CA ARG A 402 0.74 -24.31 -2.12
C ARG A 402 1.39 -24.86 -3.40
N ASP A 403 2.46 -25.61 -3.22
CA ASP A 403 3.29 -26.25 -4.25
C ASP A 403 2.97 -27.74 -4.47
N GLY A 404 2.02 -28.30 -3.70
CA GLY A 404 1.69 -29.73 -3.71
C GLY A 404 2.65 -30.60 -2.88
N VAL A 405 3.58 -29.99 -2.14
CA VAL A 405 4.41 -30.67 -1.15
C VAL A 405 3.74 -30.56 0.21
N ALA A 406 3.39 -31.71 0.78
CA ALA A 406 2.68 -31.79 2.07
C ALA A 406 3.38 -30.99 3.19
N LEU A 407 2.58 -30.35 4.04
CA LEU A 407 3.05 -29.62 5.22
C LEU A 407 3.40 -30.65 6.32
N LYS A 408 4.65 -30.60 6.78
CA LYS A 408 5.25 -31.55 7.74
C LYS A 408 5.64 -30.89 9.05
N ILE A 409 6.18 -29.66 8.96
CA ILE A 409 6.35 -28.82 10.13
C ILE A 409 4.98 -28.51 10.74
N THR A 410 4.90 -28.44 12.05
CA THR A 410 3.68 -28.11 12.79
C THR A 410 3.62 -26.63 13.13
N LEU A 411 2.41 -26.12 13.42
CA LEU A 411 2.24 -24.74 13.92
C LEU A 411 3.04 -24.50 15.20
N LYS A 412 3.16 -25.52 16.05
CA LYS A 412 3.94 -25.47 17.29
C LYS A 412 5.42 -25.24 17.00
N GLU A 413 6.04 -26.05 16.14
CA GLU A 413 7.45 -25.90 15.75
C GLU A 413 7.71 -24.54 15.08
N VAL A 414 6.77 -24.05 14.26
CA VAL A 414 6.86 -22.71 13.67
C VAL A 414 6.87 -21.62 14.75
N LEU A 415 5.94 -21.67 15.70
CA LEU A 415 5.87 -20.70 16.79
C LEU A 415 7.09 -20.80 17.72
N GLU A 416 7.57 -22.01 18.07
CA GLU A 416 8.76 -22.22 18.90
C GLU A 416 10.02 -21.61 18.26
N MET A 417 10.16 -21.69 16.94
CA MET A 417 11.23 -20.99 16.22
C MET A 417 11.09 -19.46 16.30
N LEU A 418 9.87 -18.93 16.14
CA LEU A 418 9.59 -17.48 16.12
C LEU A 418 9.67 -16.81 17.51
N THR A 419 9.33 -17.52 18.59
CA THR A 419 9.54 -17.07 19.97
C THR A 419 10.96 -17.36 20.45
N GLY A 420 11.65 -18.32 19.84
CA GLY A 420 13.01 -18.73 20.20
C GLY A 420 13.08 -19.76 21.33
N GLY A 421 12.00 -20.50 21.56
CA GLY A 421 11.90 -21.50 22.63
C GLY A 421 10.44 -21.87 22.91
N GLU A 422 10.14 -22.13 24.18
CA GLU A 422 8.80 -22.52 24.63
C GLU A 422 7.72 -21.45 24.30
N VAL A 423 6.60 -21.89 23.73
CA VAL A 423 5.49 -21.02 23.32
C VAL A 423 4.51 -20.84 24.47
N LYS A 424 4.41 -19.62 25.00
CA LYS A 424 3.46 -19.24 26.05
C LYS A 424 2.04 -18.99 25.51
N ALA A 425 1.49 -19.96 24.77
CA ALA A 425 0.14 -19.90 24.25
C ALA A 425 -0.90 -20.00 25.39
N ARG A 426 -2.09 -19.44 25.14
CA ARG A 426 -3.25 -19.48 26.04
C ARG A 426 -4.53 -19.79 25.25
N GLY A 427 -5.66 -19.90 25.94
CA GLY A 427 -6.99 -20.07 25.36
C GLY A 427 -7.07 -21.14 24.26
N LYS A 428 -7.78 -20.81 23.18
CA LYS A 428 -8.02 -21.75 22.07
C LYS A 428 -6.75 -22.07 21.28
N LEU A 429 -5.76 -21.18 21.27
CA LEU A 429 -4.47 -21.47 20.63
C LEU A 429 -3.72 -22.57 21.40
N ALA A 430 -3.71 -22.55 22.73
CA ALA A 430 -3.12 -23.62 23.53
C ALA A 430 -3.81 -24.97 23.25
N GLU A 431 -5.15 -25.00 23.25
CA GLU A 431 -5.94 -26.19 22.92
C GLU A 431 -5.64 -26.73 21.50
N TYR A 432 -5.49 -25.84 20.51
CA TYR A 432 -5.15 -26.22 19.13
C TYR A 432 -3.75 -26.84 19.04
N LEU A 433 -2.76 -26.27 19.75
CA LEU A 433 -1.39 -26.77 19.77
C LEU A 433 -1.26 -28.11 20.52
N GLU A 434 -2.04 -28.34 21.57
CA GLU A 434 -2.05 -29.62 22.30
C GLU A 434 -2.71 -30.75 21.50
N ASN A 435 -3.75 -30.47 20.73
CA ASN A 435 -4.43 -31.46 19.88
C ASN A 435 -3.74 -31.68 18.51
N GLY A 436 -2.52 -31.16 18.32
CA GLY A 436 -1.74 -31.36 17.08
C GLY A 436 -2.34 -30.68 15.85
N GLY A 437 -3.21 -29.70 16.05
CA GLY A 437 -3.94 -29.01 14.99
C GLY A 437 -5.23 -29.69 14.50
N GLU A 438 -5.61 -30.83 15.09
CA GLU A 438 -6.93 -31.43 14.88
C GLU A 438 -7.96 -30.74 15.81
N ASN A 439 -8.86 -29.95 15.24
CA ASN A 439 -10.06 -29.53 15.96
C ASN A 439 -10.93 -30.76 16.22
N ARG A 440 -11.23 -31.06 17.49
CA ARG A 440 -12.09 -32.19 17.84
C ARG A 440 -13.55 -31.93 17.45
N GLU A 441 -13.91 -32.38 16.25
CA GLU A 441 -15.30 -32.65 15.89
C GLU A 441 -15.89 -33.67 16.88
N ASN A 442 -16.60 -33.22 17.93
CA ASN A 442 -17.62 -33.99 18.67
C ASN A 442 -18.28 -33.13 19.77
N GLU A 443 -19.22 -32.25 19.39
CA GLU A 443 -20.59 -32.14 19.96
C GLU A 443 -21.30 -30.87 19.44
N THR A 444 -22.02 -31.04 18.32
CA THR A 444 -23.10 -30.16 17.78
C THR A 444 -22.84 -28.69 17.46
N ASP A 445 -21.86 -28.02 18.05
CA ASP A 445 -21.47 -26.64 17.73
C ASP A 445 -20.05 -26.63 17.15
N ASP A 446 -19.94 -26.70 15.82
CA ASP A 446 -18.69 -26.49 15.09
C ASP A 446 -18.25 -25.02 15.28
N PRO A 447 -17.16 -24.73 16.02
CA PRO A 447 -16.80 -23.36 16.34
C PRO A 447 -16.27 -22.59 15.12
N LEU A 448 -15.73 -23.29 14.13
CA LEU A 448 -15.23 -22.71 12.88
C LEU A 448 -16.40 -22.33 11.98
N LYS A 449 -17.40 -23.22 11.88
CA LYS A 449 -18.62 -22.93 11.13
C LYS A 449 -19.49 -21.88 11.80
N ALA A 450 -19.60 -21.89 13.14
CA ALA A 450 -20.25 -20.82 13.89
C ALA A 450 -19.51 -19.47 13.74
N PHE A 451 -18.17 -19.47 13.67
CA PHE A 451 -17.39 -18.27 13.31
C PHE A 451 -17.69 -17.79 11.89
N THR A 452 -17.69 -18.68 10.89
CA THR A 452 -17.97 -18.29 9.50
C THR A 452 -19.43 -17.87 9.31
N ASP A 453 -20.40 -18.49 9.99
CA ASP A 453 -21.82 -18.13 9.88
C ASP A 453 -22.11 -16.77 10.54
N VAL A 454 -21.34 -16.36 11.55
CA VAL A 454 -21.37 -14.97 12.10
C VAL A 454 -20.74 -13.96 11.12
N LEU A 455 -19.70 -14.34 10.38
CA LEU A 455 -19.05 -13.48 9.37
C LEU A 455 -19.80 -13.42 8.02
N VAL A 456 -20.77 -14.31 7.78
CA VAL A 456 -21.56 -14.39 6.53
C VAL A 456 -23.00 -13.87 6.71
N GLY A 457 -23.39 -13.45 7.92
CA GLY A 457 -24.63 -12.70 8.13
C GLY A 457 -24.57 -11.30 7.49
N GLU A 458 -25.57 -10.94 6.70
CA GLU A 458 -25.65 -9.60 6.08
C GLU A 458 -25.60 -8.49 7.16
N PRO A 459 -24.66 -7.53 7.09
CA PRO A 459 -24.57 -6.43 8.04
C PRO A 459 -25.70 -5.43 7.78
N SER A 460 -26.86 -5.69 8.38
CA SER A 460 -27.99 -4.75 8.42
C SER A 460 -28.27 -4.30 9.85
N ASN A 461 -27.62 -3.18 10.24
CA ASN A 461 -28.07 -2.11 11.15
C ASN A 461 -26.90 -1.50 11.96
N ALA A 462 -26.95 -0.19 12.20
CA ALA A 462 -25.86 0.58 12.82
C ALA A 462 -25.57 0.26 14.31
N GLU A 463 -26.47 -0.41 15.03
CA GLU A 463 -26.28 -0.76 16.47
C GLU A 463 -25.07 -1.69 16.73
N THR A 464 -24.60 -2.44 15.73
CA THR A 464 -23.45 -3.35 15.86
C THR A 464 -22.09 -2.64 15.77
N ALA A 465 -22.01 -1.45 15.19
CA ALA A 465 -20.77 -0.69 15.05
C ALA A 465 -20.36 0.02 16.35
N GLU A 466 -21.32 0.57 17.09
CA GLU A 466 -21.06 1.25 18.37
C GLU A 466 -20.59 0.25 19.44
N THR A 467 -21.21 -0.94 19.47
CA THR A 467 -20.86 -2.04 20.39
C THR A 467 -19.54 -2.75 20.05
N THR A 468 -19.03 -2.67 18.82
CA THR A 468 -17.71 -3.21 18.46
C THR A 468 -16.55 -2.25 18.78
N LEU A 469 -16.76 -0.94 18.76
CA LEU A 469 -15.73 0.05 19.15
C LEU A 469 -15.50 0.12 20.67
N ASP A 470 -16.55 -0.04 21.49
CA ASP A 470 -16.37 -0.06 22.95
C ASP A 470 -15.59 -1.31 23.39
N ALA A 471 -15.91 -2.47 22.80
CA ALA A 471 -15.15 -3.70 22.97
C ALA A 471 -13.69 -3.59 22.46
N PHE A 472 -13.41 -2.71 21.50
CA PHE A 472 -12.07 -2.48 20.95
C PHE A 472 -11.17 -1.69 21.92
N THR A 473 -11.74 -0.72 22.65
CA THR A 473 -10.97 0.10 23.62
C THR A 473 -10.54 -0.74 24.83
N ASP A 474 -11.45 -1.51 25.43
CA ASP A 474 -11.15 -2.47 26.52
C ASP A 474 -10.04 -3.49 26.13
N VAL A 475 -9.98 -3.86 24.84
CA VAL A 475 -9.04 -4.85 24.25
C VAL A 475 -7.68 -4.24 23.85
N LEU A 476 -7.56 -2.91 23.84
CA LEU A 476 -6.29 -2.18 23.71
C LEU A 476 -5.69 -1.82 25.07
N GLU A 477 -6.51 -1.48 26.07
CA GLU A 477 -6.07 -1.01 27.39
C GLU A 477 -5.68 -2.13 28.37
N GLY A 478 -6.03 -3.39 28.07
CA GLY A 478 -5.64 -4.53 28.92
C GLY A 478 -6.38 -4.57 30.27
N GLY A 479 -7.69 -4.28 30.25
CA GLY A 479 -8.51 -4.14 31.45
C GLY A 479 -8.43 -5.34 32.42
N PRO A 480 -8.46 -5.08 33.74
CA PRO A 480 -8.29 -6.14 34.75
C PRO A 480 -9.47 -7.11 34.76
N ALA A 481 -9.18 -8.37 35.11
CA ALA A 481 -10.20 -9.40 35.25
C ALA A 481 -11.31 -8.95 36.22
N LYS A 482 -12.57 -9.03 35.78
CA LYS A 482 -13.74 -8.78 36.64
C LYS A 482 -13.73 -9.76 37.80
N GLU A 483 -13.50 -9.24 39.01
CA GLU A 483 -13.55 -10.01 40.24
C GLU A 483 -14.93 -10.67 40.38
N GLN A 484 -14.96 -12.00 40.53
CA GLN A 484 -16.15 -12.68 41.01
C GLN A 484 -16.35 -12.35 42.49
N GLU A 485 -17.59 -12.08 42.88
CA GLU A 485 -17.97 -11.86 44.28
C GLU A 485 -17.58 -13.09 45.12
N VAL A 486 -16.61 -12.94 46.02
CA VAL A 486 -16.28 -13.95 47.03
C VAL A 486 -16.89 -13.52 48.36
N GLU A 487 -17.66 -14.42 48.98
CA GLU A 487 -18.30 -14.19 50.27
C GLU A 487 -17.30 -13.77 51.37
N THR A 488 -17.71 -12.78 52.15
CA THR A 488 -17.03 -12.33 53.36
C THR A 488 -16.93 -13.43 54.42
N VAL A 489 -15.74 -13.64 55.00
CA VAL A 489 -15.56 -14.38 56.25
C VAL A 489 -14.71 -13.54 57.23
N GLU A 490 -15.07 -13.58 58.50
CA GLU A 490 -14.67 -12.65 59.56
C GLU A 490 -13.25 -12.84 60.15
N GLU A 491 -12.60 -11.71 60.43
CA GLU A 491 -11.86 -11.31 61.65
C GLU A 491 -10.67 -12.10 62.28
N MET A 492 -9.73 -11.29 62.81
CA MET A 492 -8.72 -11.54 63.87
C MET A 492 -7.50 -12.45 63.54
N GLU A 493 -6.26 -12.21 64.01
CA GLU A 493 -5.68 -11.18 64.92
C GLU A 493 -4.16 -10.98 64.61
N PRO A 494 -3.48 -9.87 65.00
CA PRO A 494 -2.06 -9.62 64.69
C PRO A 494 -1.09 -9.82 65.88
N VAL A 495 0.07 -10.45 65.67
CA VAL A 495 1.07 -10.70 66.76
C VAL A 495 2.54 -10.38 66.39
N SER A 496 3.04 -9.30 67.00
CA SER A 496 4.42 -8.95 67.43
C SER A 496 5.65 -9.02 66.50
N ARG A 497 6.38 -7.88 66.45
CA ARG A 497 7.85 -7.76 66.26
C ARG A 497 8.62 -8.26 67.51
N GLU A 498 9.85 -8.78 67.33
CA GLU A 498 11.08 -8.74 68.20
C GLU A 498 12.07 -9.88 67.79
N GLN A 499 13.41 -9.83 67.93
CA GLN A 499 14.36 -8.73 68.25
C GLN A 499 15.74 -8.90 67.54
N VAL A 500 16.42 -7.75 67.36
CA VAL A 500 17.85 -7.42 67.14
C VAL A 500 18.92 -8.30 67.86
N LEU A 501 20.14 -8.44 67.29
CA LEU A 501 21.51 -8.23 67.89
C LEU A 501 22.67 -8.60 66.88
N PRO A 502 23.96 -8.19 67.09
CA PRO A 502 24.81 -7.71 65.98
C PRO A 502 26.32 -8.15 65.91
N ILE A 503 27.00 -7.85 64.78
CA ILE A 503 28.44 -7.37 64.62
C ILE A 503 29.58 -8.35 65.07
N PRO A 504 30.81 -8.39 64.45
CA PRO A 504 31.59 -7.29 63.83
C PRO A 504 32.30 -7.54 62.47
N SER A 505 32.96 -6.45 62.04
CA SER A 505 33.70 -6.17 60.81
C SER A 505 35.14 -6.73 60.70
N THR A 506 35.68 -6.75 59.47
CA THR A 506 37.03 -6.25 59.18
C THR A 506 37.12 -5.55 57.81
N LEU A 507 37.80 -4.40 57.81
CA LEU A 507 38.12 -3.46 56.74
C LEU A 507 38.66 -4.03 55.41
N ARG A 508 38.31 -3.39 54.28
CA ARG A 508 39.29 -2.73 53.38
C ARG A 508 38.64 -1.71 52.44
N GLU A 509 39.38 -0.64 52.16
CA GLU A 509 38.98 0.51 51.31
C GLU A 509 39.26 0.23 49.82
N GLY A 510 38.54 0.90 48.91
CA GLY A 510 38.86 0.88 47.48
C GLY A 510 37.84 1.52 46.54
N VAL A 511 37.86 2.86 46.43
CA VAL A 511 37.44 3.68 45.27
C VAL A 511 36.03 3.40 44.67
N LEU A 512 35.07 4.28 44.98
CA LEU A 512 33.85 4.43 44.18
C LEU A 512 34.09 5.42 43.03
N ALA A 513 33.77 4.99 41.82
CA ALA A 513 33.45 5.88 40.70
C ALA A 513 31.93 6.06 40.64
N GLU A 514 31.46 7.23 40.24
CA GLU A 514 30.03 7.50 40.05
C GLU A 514 29.54 6.76 38.79
N THR A 515 28.65 5.78 38.97
CA THR A 515 27.84 5.22 37.87
C THR A 515 26.71 6.19 37.53
N PRO A 516 26.45 6.48 36.24
CA PRO A 516 25.21 7.14 35.83
C PRO A 516 24.00 6.20 36.04
N PRO A 517 22.77 6.75 36.11
CA PRO A 517 21.55 5.94 36.28
C PRO A 517 21.31 4.99 35.11
N ASP A 518 20.51 3.94 35.36
CA ASP A 518 20.26 2.86 34.41
C ASP A 518 19.63 3.38 33.11
N MET A 519 20.28 3.00 32.00
CA MET A 519 19.81 3.28 30.64
C MET A 519 18.71 2.28 30.20
N GLU A 520 18.52 1.19 30.95
CA GLU A 520 17.40 0.25 30.74
C GLU A 520 16.08 0.85 31.25
N ASP A 521 16.05 1.39 32.48
CA ASP A 521 14.86 2.09 33.03
C ASP A 521 14.39 3.23 32.11
N LEU A 522 15.32 4.06 31.61
CA LEU A 522 15.01 5.16 30.69
C LEU A 522 14.57 4.68 29.30
N ALA A 523 14.93 3.47 28.88
CA ALA A 523 14.48 2.88 27.62
C ALA A 523 13.08 2.27 27.75
N GLU A 524 12.79 1.57 28.86
CA GLU A 524 11.44 1.09 29.16
C GLU A 524 10.45 2.24 29.37
N GLU A 525 10.85 3.33 30.04
CA GLU A 525 10.02 4.51 30.26
C GLU A 525 9.73 5.26 28.93
N HIS A 526 10.70 5.33 28.00
CA HIS A 526 10.46 5.87 26.66
C HIS A 526 9.55 4.98 25.80
N GLN A 527 9.74 3.66 25.86
CA GLN A 527 8.98 2.71 25.06
C GLN A 527 7.52 2.58 25.53
N THR A 528 7.28 2.65 26.85
CA THR A 528 5.92 2.72 27.42
C THR A 528 5.24 4.06 27.12
N ALA A 529 5.97 5.18 27.18
CA ALA A 529 5.45 6.48 26.75
C ALA A 529 5.06 6.52 25.27
N GLU A 530 5.88 5.98 24.36
CA GLU A 530 5.55 5.86 22.94
C GLU A 530 4.31 4.97 22.71
N SER A 531 4.16 3.86 23.44
CA SER A 531 2.95 3.02 23.32
C SER A 531 1.68 3.72 23.81
N ALA A 532 1.76 4.48 24.90
CA ALA A 532 0.61 5.21 25.46
C ALA A 532 0.16 6.36 24.54
N VAL A 533 1.10 7.11 23.97
CA VAL A 533 0.80 8.17 22.99
C VAL A 533 0.12 7.59 21.74
N VAL A 534 0.56 6.42 21.26
CA VAL A 534 -0.08 5.74 20.13
C VAL A 534 -1.49 5.23 20.49
N GLN A 535 -1.74 4.79 21.73
CA GLN A 535 -3.07 4.40 22.19
C GLN A 535 -4.04 5.60 22.24
N ASP A 536 -3.64 6.71 22.86
CA ASP A 536 -4.45 7.94 22.93
C ASP A 536 -4.75 8.50 21.53
N GLU A 537 -3.76 8.53 20.62
CA GLU A 537 -3.97 8.97 19.24
C GLU A 537 -4.94 8.06 18.49
N VAL A 538 -4.84 6.73 18.65
CA VAL A 538 -5.79 5.79 18.05
C VAL A 538 -7.20 6.02 18.59
N HIS A 539 -7.37 6.15 19.91
CA HIS A 539 -8.68 6.43 20.52
C HIS A 539 -9.30 7.73 19.98
N GLN A 540 -8.53 8.82 19.93
CA GLN A 540 -8.95 10.11 19.39
C GLN A 540 -9.34 10.03 17.89
N ILE A 541 -8.64 9.21 17.10
CA ILE A 541 -8.95 8.97 15.69
C ILE A 541 -10.24 8.16 15.52
N MET A 542 -10.51 7.18 16.40
CA MET A 542 -11.75 6.41 16.38
C MET A 542 -12.96 7.27 16.75
N GLU A 543 -12.84 8.20 17.70
CA GLU A 543 -13.85 9.23 17.98
C GLU A 543 -14.08 10.19 16.79
N ASP A 544 -13.01 10.66 16.15
CA ASP A 544 -13.11 11.49 14.93
C ASP A 544 -13.80 10.73 13.76
N LEU A 545 -13.62 9.41 13.67
CA LEU A 545 -14.29 8.55 12.70
C LEU A 545 -15.78 8.35 13.05
N ARG A 546 -16.12 8.09 14.33
CA ARG A 546 -17.50 8.07 14.84
C ARG A 546 -18.25 9.36 14.47
N LEU A 547 -17.63 10.51 14.75
CA LEU A 547 -18.19 11.83 14.45
C LEU A 547 -18.39 12.07 12.94
N ARG A 548 -17.48 11.59 12.09
CA ARG A 548 -17.61 11.72 10.62
C ARG A 548 -18.70 10.81 10.06
N GLN A 549 -18.77 9.56 10.49
CA GLN A 549 -19.86 8.65 10.08
C GLN A 549 -21.23 9.24 10.47
N ALA A 550 -21.38 9.77 11.68
CA ALA A 550 -22.61 10.44 12.11
C ALA A 550 -22.94 11.72 11.32
N LEU A 551 -21.93 12.44 10.81
CA LEU A 551 -22.12 13.60 9.94
C LEU A 551 -22.51 13.21 8.52
N ASP A 552 -21.87 12.20 7.94
CA ASP A 552 -22.17 11.68 6.60
C ASP A 552 -23.59 11.08 6.57
N GLU A 553 -23.99 10.34 7.62
CA GLU A 553 -25.38 9.88 7.79
C GLU A 553 -26.38 11.03 7.90
N ALA A 554 -26.04 12.11 8.61
CA ALA A 554 -26.89 13.29 8.72
C ALA A 554 -27.00 14.06 7.40
N GLU A 555 -25.92 14.11 6.59
CA GLU A 555 -25.94 14.69 5.24
C GLU A 555 -26.82 13.86 4.30
N ILE A 556 -26.66 12.53 4.28
CA ILE A 556 -27.50 11.60 3.50
C ILE A 556 -28.99 11.72 3.90
N GLN A 557 -29.29 11.81 5.20
CA GLN A 557 -30.67 12.05 5.67
C GLN A 557 -31.19 13.44 5.25
N GLY A 558 -30.31 14.45 5.20
CA GLY A 558 -30.60 15.79 4.70
C GLY A 558 -30.92 15.81 3.21
N GLU A 559 -30.13 15.13 2.38
CA GLU A 559 -30.37 14.99 0.94
C GLU A 559 -31.68 14.23 0.66
N GLN A 560 -31.92 13.10 1.34
CA GLN A 560 -33.18 12.38 1.23
C GLN A 560 -34.40 13.21 1.68
N ALA A 561 -34.23 14.10 2.66
CA ALA A 561 -35.28 15.05 3.06
C ALA A 561 -35.50 16.14 2.01
N ALA A 562 -34.43 16.61 1.35
CA ALA A 562 -34.50 17.57 0.25
C ALA A 562 -35.20 16.97 -0.98
N GLU A 563 -34.83 15.76 -1.42
CA GLU A 563 -35.51 15.07 -2.53
C GLU A 563 -37.01 14.85 -2.25
N ARG A 564 -37.37 14.45 -1.03
CA ARG A 564 -38.78 14.32 -0.62
C ARG A 564 -39.52 15.66 -0.65
N SER A 565 -38.83 16.76 -0.33
CA SER A 565 -39.38 18.12 -0.40
C SER A 565 -39.60 18.54 -1.86
N GLU A 566 -38.62 18.33 -2.75
CA GLU A 566 -38.77 18.64 -4.18
C GLU A 566 -39.87 17.80 -4.84
N ALA A 567 -39.94 16.50 -4.54
CA ALA A 567 -41.02 15.63 -5.00
C ALA A 567 -42.40 16.12 -4.52
N ALA A 568 -42.53 16.57 -3.27
CA ALA A 568 -43.76 17.16 -2.74
C ALA A 568 -44.13 18.48 -3.43
N VAL A 569 -43.14 19.32 -3.77
CA VAL A 569 -43.35 20.55 -4.55
C VAL A 569 -43.80 20.24 -5.97
N GLN A 570 -43.21 19.25 -6.64
CA GLN A 570 -43.63 18.83 -7.99
C GLN A 570 -45.08 18.33 -8.01
N VAL A 571 -45.44 17.45 -7.06
CA VAL A 571 -46.83 16.97 -6.91
C VAL A 571 -47.81 18.12 -6.66
N ALA A 572 -47.44 19.13 -5.87
CA ALA A 572 -48.27 20.32 -5.65
C ALA A 572 -48.45 21.17 -6.92
N GLN A 573 -47.39 21.32 -7.73
CA GLN A 573 -47.46 22.03 -9.01
C GLN A 573 -48.32 21.30 -10.04
N ASP A 574 -48.20 19.97 -10.13
CA ASP A 574 -49.01 19.14 -11.03
C ASP A 574 -50.50 19.20 -10.66
N MET A 575 -50.83 19.11 -9.36
CA MET A 575 -52.20 19.32 -8.87
C MET A 575 -52.74 20.72 -9.20
N GLU A 576 -51.92 21.78 -9.13
CA GLU A 576 -52.36 23.13 -9.53
C GLU A 576 -52.60 23.21 -11.04
N GLY A 577 -51.78 22.51 -11.84
CA GLY A 577 -51.95 22.34 -13.28
C GLY A 577 -53.29 21.71 -13.64
N GLU A 578 -53.62 20.56 -13.03
CA GLU A 578 -54.93 19.90 -13.21
C GLU A 578 -56.10 20.81 -12.82
N TYR A 579 -55.97 21.54 -11.70
CA TYR A 579 -57.00 22.46 -11.24
C TYR A 579 -57.24 23.61 -12.23
N ARG A 580 -56.17 24.14 -12.86
CA ARG A 580 -56.25 25.14 -13.93
C ARG A 580 -56.95 24.59 -15.18
N VAL A 581 -56.64 23.35 -15.59
CA VAL A 581 -57.30 22.68 -16.73
C VAL A 581 -58.80 22.47 -16.46
N LEU A 582 -59.18 21.99 -15.27
CA LEU A 582 -60.57 21.85 -14.85
C LEU A 582 -61.32 23.19 -14.86
N ARG A 583 -60.69 24.27 -14.40
CA ARG A 583 -61.25 25.63 -14.42
C ARG A 583 -61.49 26.11 -15.85
N PHE A 584 -60.53 25.88 -16.75
CA PHE A 584 -60.63 26.21 -18.18
C PHE A 584 -61.76 25.42 -18.87
N MET A 585 -61.85 24.11 -18.64
CA MET A 585 -62.92 23.27 -19.19
C MET A 585 -64.32 23.69 -18.69
N ASN A 586 -64.46 24.08 -17.43
CA ASN A 586 -65.70 24.61 -16.90
C ASN A 586 -66.06 26.00 -17.48
N GLY A 587 -65.06 26.83 -17.75
CA GLY A 587 -65.20 28.07 -18.52
C GLY A 587 -65.71 27.83 -19.94
N LEU A 588 -65.11 26.89 -20.68
CA LEU A 588 -65.55 26.47 -22.01
C LEU A 588 -66.99 25.94 -22.01
N ARG A 589 -67.34 25.04 -21.09
CA ARG A 589 -68.72 24.52 -20.93
C ARG A 589 -69.73 25.65 -20.69
N SER A 590 -69.36 26.66 -19.89
CA SER A 590 -70.21 27.81 -19.59
C SER A 590 -70.38 28.76 -20.79
N SER A 591 -69.32 28.97 -21.57
CA SER A 591 -69.41 29.70 -22.84
C SER A 591 -70.20 28.93 -23.90
N TRP A 592 -70.05 27.60 -23.99
CA TRP A 592 -70.82 26.77 -24.92
C TRP A 592 -72.32 26.75 -24.59
N LYS A 593 -72.69 26.72 -23.29
CA LYS A 593 -74.08 26.93 -22.85
C LYS A 593 -74.63 28.30 -23.28
N ARG A 594 -73.83 29.37 -23.20
CA ARG A 594 -74.21 30.72 -23.66
C ARG A 594 -74.39 30.79 -25.17
N VAL A 595 -73.48 30.19 -25.96
CA VAL A 595 -73.59 30.11 -27.43
C VAL A 595 -74.82 29.31 -27.85
N ARG A 596 -75.06 28.13 -27.26
CA ARG A 596 -76.26 27.33 -27.52
C ARG A 596 -77.54 28.06 -27.12
N GLY A 597 -77.53 28.77 -25.99
CA GLY A 597 -78.65 29.62 -25.56
C GLY A 597 -78.86 30.89 -26.38
N TRP A 598 -77.86 31.35 -27.14
CA TRP A 598 -78.02 32.41 -28.16
C TRP A 598 -78.58 31.81 -29.45
N PHE A 599 -77.97 30.73 -29.95
CA PHE A 599 -78.40 30.04 -31.17
C PHE A 599 -79.89 29.63 -31.11
N ASN A 600 -80.31 29.01 -30.00
CA ASN A 600 -81.72 28.64 -29.76
C ASN A 600 -82.69 29.84 -29.65
N ARG A 601 -82.20 31.08 -29.47
CA ARG A 601 -83.03 32.31 -29.45
C ARG A 601 -82.99 33.08 -30.76
N THR A 602 -82.05 32.77 -31.65
CA THR A 602 -81.88 33.45 -32.94
C THR A 602 -82.37 32.60 -34.12
N PHE A 603 -82.41 31.27 -33.96
CA PHE A 603 -82.74 30.32 -35.03
C PHE A 603 -83.72 29.20 -34.60
N GLY A 604 -84.41 29.36 -33.47
CA GLY A 604 -85.35 28.39 -32.89
C GLY A 604 -86.76 28.95 -32.71
#